data_AF-W0T8E7-F1
#
_entry.id   AF-W0T8E7-F1
#
_cell.length_a   1.000
_cell.length_b   1.000
_cell.length_c   1.000
_cell.angle_alpha   90.00
_cell.angle_beta   90.00
_cell.angle_gamma   90.00
#
_symmetry.space_group_name_H-M   'P 1'
#
loop_
_entity.id
_entity.type
_entity.pdbx_description
1 polymer ?
#
loop_
_entity_poly.entity_id
_entity_poly.type
_entity_poly.pdbx_seq_one_letter_code
_entity_poly.pdbx_strand_id
1 'polypeptide(L)'
;MNALKTRAWTITRLTSRKTNNGLFVHTSKRLLRTMKPQPKGQYRLYPKAKLLNYDTTKKASLITGASSLVLFLSHLLFEVEEEKNGSVSVKEVMSHNKINDCWIVIDGNVYDVTLFLSQHPGGVARIMEFAGKDATAKFHQMHSSATLEKMKDHLIYIGKLSGAFENELSEEEIRIMEQKAKIPPLSKIFCLSDFEGVAKKVLPKSTFFYYATGSSDEYTLRENHYAYSRVFFRPKILQDIEEVTTETEFLGTKVNLPIYITAFAGSKLAHPLGELNLQAAAYKANVMQMVPKQNSYTYEEFFSRVPDDQNQWLQFHFDTQEELDNLDNWVKKAGTLPSVKGLFLNVDLADIGNREKDSRQRAATAGSEYLDEMTDNKFGSHPKITWRTIENVIKNTNLPVALKGVQRGEDVVLAAQKGVKAVILSNHGGRQLDFSRPPLEVLVEAKQMLKEKKLDDKIEIYLDGGVRRGSDIIKALCLGAKGVGLGRPFLYAMAGYGEDGVSHLINILQAEIENNMRLLGVDKIEDLNETLVDCKSLSFKNPRINDSLYDEAYEPLQFPKFQ
;
A
#
# COMPACT_ATOMS: atom_id res chain seq x y z
N MET A 1 -47.63 0.14 43.09
CA MET A 1 -46.41 -0.70 43.24
C MET A 1 -45.66 -0.62 41.92
N ASN A 2 -44.96 0.48 41.65
CA ASN A 2 -43.56 0.81 42.04
C ASN A 2 -42.55 -0.21 41.46
N ALA A 3 -41.53 0.15 40.70
CA ALA A 3 -41.14 1.44 40.13
C ALA A 3 -40.04 1.19 39.07
N LEU A 4 -40.10 1.94 37.97
CA LEU A 4 -38.96 2.35 37.17
C LEU A 4 -37.89 2.99 38.07
N LYS A 5 -36.58 2.82 37.77
CA LYS A 5 -35.60 3.92 37.62
C LYS A 5 -34.12 3.47 37.51
N THR A 6 -33.50 3.95 36.41
CA THR A 6 -32.17 4.58 36.29
C THR A 6 -30.92 3.88 36.82
N ARG A 7 -30.03 3.51 35.89
CA ARG A 7 -28.58 3.46 36.13
C ARG A 7 -28.06 4.89 36.30
N ALA A 8 -27.51 5.17 37.47
CA ALA A 8 -26.87 6.44 37.80
C ALA A 8 -25.53 6.57 37.07
N TRP A 9 -25.37 7.70 36.38
CA TRP A 9 -24.08 8.22 35.94
C TRP A 9 -23.34 8.77 37.16
N THR A 10 -22.13 8.29 37.43
CA THR A 10 -21.23 8.96 38.38
C THR A 10 -20.56 10.12 37.65
N ILE A 11 -21.13 11.31 37.80
CA ILE A 11 -20.49 12.58 37.45
C ILE A 11 -19.46 12.88 38.53
N THR A 12 -18.18 12.75 38.22
CA THR A 12 -17.13 13.33 39.06
C THR A 12 -17.06 14.82 38.76
N ARG A 13 -17.78 15.63 39.56
CA ARG A 13 -17.58 17.08 39.61
C ARG A 13 -16.22 17.36 40.26
N LEU A 14 -15.24 17.78 39.46
CA LEU A 14 -14.06 18.47 39.96
C LEU A 14 -14.47 19.87 40.40
N THR A 15 -14.60 20.09 41.71
CA THR A 15 -14.69 21.44 42.26
C THR A 15 -13.28 21.95 42.56
N SER A 16 -12.76 22.84 41.70
CA SER A 16 -11.55 23.60 42.01
C SER A 16 -11.91 24.76 42.96
N ARG A 17 -11.40 24.74 44.19
CA ARG A 17 -11.31 25.97 45.02
C ARG A 17 -9.88 26.49 44.95
N LYS A 18 -9.76 27.73 44.48
CA LYS A 18 -8.52 28.51 44.45
C LYS A 18 -8.25 29.02 45.87
N THR A 19 -7.10 28.71 46.45
CA THR A 19 -6.58 29.40 47.63
C THR A 19 -5.25 30.07 47.27
N ASN A 20 -5.06 31.29 47.76
CA ASN A 20 -3.93 32.18 47.48
C ASN A 20 -2.61 31.62 48.05
N ASN A 21 -2.02 30.64 47.36
CA ASN A 21 -0.60 30.29 47.30
C ASN A 21 -0.48 28.90 46.66
N GLY A 22 -0.17 28.85 45.35
CA GLY A 22 -0.31 27.67 44.50
C GLY A 22 0.62 26.50 44.84
N LEU A 23 0.09 25.49 45.54
CA LEU A 23 0.66 24.14 45.63
C LEU A 23 -0.48 23.11 45.72
N PHE A 24 -0.49 22.11 44.83
CA PHE A 24 -1.39 20.94 44.94
C PHE A 24 -0.62 19.76 45.56
N VAL A 25 -1.13 19.20 46.65
CA VAL A 25 -0.63 17.99 47.30
C VAL A 25 -1.68 16.89 47.19
N HIS A 26 -1.34 15.77 46.54
CA HIS A 26 -2.16 14.56 46.55
C HIS A 26 -1.46 13.45 47.34
N THR A 27 -2.12 12.97 48.40
CA THR A 27 -1.75 11.77 49.16
C THR A 27 -2.72 10.65 48.82
N SER A 28 -2.23 9.44 48.58
CA SER A 28 -3.07 8.23 48.52
C SER A 28 -2.53 7.15 49.46
N LYS A 29 -3.41 6.66 50.35
CA LYS A 29 -3.16 5.55 51.27
C LYS A 29 -3.47 4.23 50.58
N ARG A 30 -2.52 3.29 50.57
CA ARG A 30 -2.65 1.93 50.04
C ARG A 30 -3.04 0.98 51.18
N LEU A 31 -4.17 0.28 51.06
CA LEU A 31 -4.61 -0.77 52.00
C LEU A 31 -4.11 -2.14 51.52
N LEU A 32 -3.25 -2.77 52.31
CA LEU A 32 -2.79 -4.15 52.18
C LEU A 32 -3.91 -5.12 52.59
N ARG A 33 -4.14 -6.17 51.78
CA ARG A 33 -4.97 -7.33 52.17
C ARG A 33 -4.16 -8.61 52.01
N THR A 34 -4.11 -9.37 53.09
CA THR A 34 -3.36 -10.61 53.32
C THR A 34 -4.05 -11.81 52.65
N MET A 35 -3.26 -12.74 52.09
CA MET A 35 -3.73 -14.07 51.64
C MET A 35 -3.26 -15.16 52.62
N LYS A 36 -4.13 -16.15 52.87
CA LYS A 36 -3.85 -17.41 53.60
C LYS A 36 -3.95 -18.62 52.63
N PRO A 37 -3.40 -19.81 52.97
CA PRO A 37 -2.87 -20.79 51.99
C PRO A 37 -3.65 -22.11 51.80
N GLN A 38 -3.38 -22.76 50.63
CA GLN A 38 -3.37 -24.23 50.30
C GLN A 38 -4.72 -25.01 50.29
N PRO A 39 -4.86 -26.19 49.61
CA PRO A 39 -3.82 -27.19 49.29
C PRO A 39 -3.83 -27.94 47.92
N LYS A 40 -2.66 -28.58 47.70
CA LYS A 40 -2.23 -29.72 46.85
C LYS A 40 -3.24 -30.47 45.96
N GLY A 41 -2.81 -30.72 44.72
CA GLY A 41 -3.37 -31.73 43.79
C GLY A 41 -2.29 -32.31 42.86
N GLN A 42 -2.29 -33.64 42.74
CA GLN A 42 -1.32 -34.52 42.07
C GLN A 42 -1.30 -34.37 40.53
N TYR A 43 -0.15 -34.64 39.89
CA TYR A 43 -0.12 -35.14 38.50
C TYR A 43 0.87 -36.29 38.32
N ARG A 44 0.36 -37.32 37.62
CA ARG A 44 0.95 -38.61 37.25
C ARG A 44 2.07 -38.47 36.23
N LEU A 45 3.13 -39.26 36.43
CA LEU A 45 4.09 -39.70 35.41
C LEU A 45 3.54 -40.93 34.68
N TYR A 46 3.63 -40.96 33.34
CA TYR A 46 3.83 -42.20 32.57
C TYR A 46 4.61 -41.91 31.26
N PRO A 47 5.41 -42.88 30.76
CA PRO A 47 6.54 -42.64 29.85
C PRO A 47 6.29 -43.12 28.41
N LYS A 48 6.92 -42.47 27.42
CA LYS A 48 7.17 -42.94 26.05
C LYS A 48 8.32 -42.10 25.47
N ALA A 49 9.27 -42.56 24.66
CA ALA A 49 9.50 -43.86 24.04
C ALA A 49 10.94 -43.90 23.46
N LYS A 50 11.47 -45.14 23.36
CA LYS A 50 12.40 -45.70 22.38
C LYS A 50 13.39 -44.76 21.66
N LEU A 51 14.66 -44.90 22.03
CA LEU A 51 15.81 -44.66 21.16
C LEU A 51 15.75 -45.58 19.94
N LEU A 52 15.87 -45.01 18.75
CA LEU A 52 16.23 -45.68 17.52
C LEU A 52 17.65 -45.23 17.15
N ASN A 53 18.59 -46.15 17.27
CA ASN A 53 19.93 -46.05 16.71
C ASN A 53 19.80 -45.99 15.18
N TYR A 54 20.46 -45.03 14.53
CA TYR A 54 20.78 -45.15 13.12
C TYR A 54 22.28 -45.08 12.93
N ASP A 55 22.75 -46.17 12.33
CA ASP A 55 24.14 -46.52 12.10
C ASP A 55 24.71 -45.73 10.92
N THR A 56 26.01 -45.50 11.00
CA THR A 56 26.79 -44.71 10.05
C THR A 56 27.34 -45.59 8.93
N THR A 57 27.59 -44.96 7.79
CA THR A 57 28.42 -45.42 6.64
C THR A 57 27.79 -46.32 5.58
N LYS A 58 27.59 -45.77 4.36
CA LYS A 58 28.45 -46.03 3.17
C LYS A 58 27.99 -45.30 1.89
N LYS A 59 28.91 -44.48 1.37
CA LYS A 59 29.37 -44.31 -0.03
C LYS A 59 28.40 -43.88 -1.15
N ALA A 60 28.57 -42.60 -1.55
CA ALA A 60 29.18 -42.10 -2.80
C ALA A 60 28.53 -42.25 -4.20
N SER A 61 28.66 -41.15 -4.96
CA SER A 61 28.50 -40.90 -6.41
C SER A 61 27.07 -40.62 -6.88
N LEU A 62 26.76 -39.65 -7.76
CA LEU A 62 27.53 -38.87 -8.73
C LEU A 62 27.07 -37.39 -8.74
N ILE A 63 28.03 -36.49 -8.95
CA ILE A 63 27.83 -35.07 -9.26
C ILE A 63 27.88 -34.92 -10.78
N THR A 64 26.86 -34.32 -11.39
CA THR A 64 26.97 -33.57 -12.65
C THR A 64 25.87 -32.52 -12.74
N GLY A 65 26.27 -31.24 -12.81
CA GLY A 65 25.51 -30.23 -13.56
C GLY A 65 24.77 -29.14 -12.78
N ALA A 66 25.48 -28.28 -12.05
CA ALA A 66 25.03 -26.90 -11.78
C ALA A 66 26.24 -25.95 -11.66
N SER A 67 26.72 -25.48 -12.81
CA SER A 67 27.42 -24.19 -12.93
C SER A 67 26.31 -23.15 -13.19
N SER A 68 26.17 -22.05 -12.46
CA SER A 68 27.06 -20.88 -12.53
C SER A 68 26.82 -19.90 -11.36
N LEU A 69 27.04 -20.31 -10.10
CA LEU A 69 26.92 -19.39 -8.95
C LEU A 69 28.09 -19.43 -7.95
N VAL A 70 29.18 -20.15 -8.24
CA VAL A 70 30.29 -20.36 -7.29
C VAL A 70 31.53 -19.49 -7.60
N LEU A 71 31.48 -18.61 -8.61
CA LEU A 71 32.65 -17.82 -9.05
C LEU A 71 32.72 -16.39 -8.51
N PHE A 72 32.05 -16.08 -7.40
CA PHE A 72 32.13 -14.76 -6.76
C PHE A 72 32.33 -14.86 -5.24
N LEU A 73 33.23 -15.73 -4.77
CA LEU A 73 33.54 -15.83 -3.33
C LEU A 73 34.97 -16.29 -3.01
N SER A 74 35.95 -16.05 -3.88
CA SER A 74 37.35 -16.47 -3.63
C SER A 74 38.41 -15.39 -3.76
N HIS A 75 38.07 -14.10 -3.68
CA HIS A 75 39.07 -13.02 -3.54
C HIS A 75 38.55 -11.97 -2.56
N LEU A 76 38.71 -12.25 -1.27
CA LEU A 76 38.91 -11.22 -0.23
C LEU A 76 39.43 -11.91 1.05
N LEU A 77 40.64 -12.47 0.98
CA LEU A 77 41.45 -12.76 2.16
C LEU A 77 42.53 -11.68 2.22
N PHE A 78 42.13 -10.53 2.75
CA PHE A 78 43.07 -9.56 3.29
C PHE A 78 42.99 -9.73 4.81
N GLU A 79 44.06 -10.26 5.41
CA GLU A 79 44.26 -10.19 6.86
C GLU A 79 44.40 -8.72 7.23
N VAL A 80 43.37 -8.19 7.88
CA VAL A 80 43.42 -6.92 8.60
C VAL A 80 43.73 -7.26 10.05
N GLU A 81 44.83 -6.69 10.56
CA GLU A 81 45.23 -6.77 11.97
C GLU A 81 44.06 -6.36 12.89
N GLU A 82 43.77 -7.19 13.90
CA GLU A 82 42.74 -6.93 14.92
C GLU A 82 43.12 -5.74 15.81
N GLU A 83 42.42 -4.62 15.66
CA GLU A 83 42.21 -3.68 16.76
C GLU A 83 41.07 -4.20 17.67
N LYS A 84 41.41 -4.51 18.93
CA LYS A 84 40.43 -4.82 19.97
C LYS A 84 39.56 -3.60 20.28
N ASN A 85 38.34 -3.55 19.75
CA ASN A 85 37.22 -2.81 20.34
C ASN A 85 35.86 -3.33 19.83
N GLY A 86 34.97 -3.76 20.74
CA GLY A 86 33.52 -3.76 20.52
C GLY A 86 32.87 -4.93 19.75
N SER A 87 33.27 -6.18 19.97
CA SER A 87 32.52 -7.33 19.45
C SER A 87 31.37 -7.70 20.39
N VAL A 88 30.12 -7.64 19.93
CA VAL A 88 28.91 -7.94 20.72
C VAL A 88 28.44 -9.36 20.41
N SER A 89 28.15 -10.17 21.44
CA SER A 89 27.71 -11.55 21.21
C SER A 89 26.23 -11.66 20.86
N VAL A 90 25.82 -12.69 20.11
CA VAL A 90 24.40 -12.98 19.81
C VAL A 90 23.54 -13.01 21.09
N LYS A 91 24.04 -13.67 22.16
CA LYS A 91 23.33 -13.79 23.44
C LYS A 91 23.10 -12.44 24.12
N GLU A 92 24.04 -11.52 23.98
CA GLU A 92 23.94 -10.17 24.51
C GLU A 92 22.88 -9.39 23.75
N VAL A 93 22.92 -9.38 22.41
CA VAL A 93 21.88 -8.74 21.58
C VAL A 93 20.49 -9.27 21.94
N MET A 94 20.32 -10.58 22.08
CA MET A 94 19.03 -11.20 22.45
C MET A 94 18.45 -10.72 23.78
N SER A 95 19.27 -10.17 24.68
CA SER A 95 18.81 -9.65 25.98
C SER A 95 18.15 -8.27 25.88
N HIS A 96 18.46 -7.50 24.83
CA HIS A 96 17.94 -6.16 24.56
C HIS A 96 16.70 -6.22 23.66
N ASN A 97 15.61 -6.76 24.19
CA ASN A 97 14.39 -7.08 23.46
C ASN A 97 13.12 -6.35 23.96
N LYS A 98 13.28 -5.21 24.63
CA LYS A 98 12.19 -4.44 25.25
C LYS A 98 12.09 -3.03 24.70
N ILE A 99 10.94 -2.37 24.85
CA ILE A 99 10.70 -1.04 24.28
C ILE A 99 11.63 0.05 24.83
N ASN A 100 12.09 -0.10 26.07
CA ASN A 100 13.03 0.80 26.72
C ASN A 100 14.48 0.28 26.68
N ASP A 101 14.72 -0.81 25.95
CA ASP A 101 16.00 -1.50 25.83
C ASP A 101 15.98 -2.42 24.60
N CYS A 102 16.11 -1.83 23.41
CA CYS A 102 15.89 -2.49 22.11
C CYS A 102 17.11 -2.39 21.22
N TRP A 103 17.80 -3.51 21.00
CA TRP A 103 18.89 -3.61 20.02
C TRP A 103 18.48 -4.46 18.83
N ILE A 104 19.00 -4.14 17.65
CA ILE A 104 18.82 -4.93 16.43
C ILE A 104 20.15 -5.09 15.69
N VAL A 105 20.26 -6.13 14.86
CA VAL A 105 21.40 -6.29 13.95
C VAL A 105 21.00 -5.93 12.53
N ILE A 106 21.82 -5.12 11.84
CA ILE A 106 21.69 -4.85 10.41
C ILE A 106 23.08 -4.95 9.77
N ASP A 107 23.22 -5.78 8.74
CA ASP A 107 24.47 -6.00 8.00
C ASP A 107 25.65 -6.39 8.93
N GLY A 108 25.37 -7.23 9.95
CA GLY A 108 26.37 -7.68 10.93
C GLY A 108 26.79 -6.64 11.98
N ASN A 109 26.11 -5.49 12.03
CA ASN A 109 26.35 -4.41 12.97
C ASN A 109 25.20 -4.30 13.97
N VAL A 110 25.52 -4.12 15.26
CA VAL A 110 24.54 -4.00 16.35
C VAL A 110 24.25 -2.52 16.60
N TYR A 111 22.96 -2.18 16.59
CA TYR A 111 22.47 -0.83 16.87
C TYR A 111 21.46 -0.85 18.00
N ASP A 112 21.59 0.09 18.93
CA ASP A 112 20.54 0.44 19.87
C ASP A 112 19.58 1.43 19.19
N VAL A 113 18.33 1.00 19.08
CA VAL A 113 17.25 1.71 18.39
C VAL A 113 16.20 2.22 19.37
N THR A 114 16.43 2.11 20.68
CA THR A 114 15.45 2.43 21.75
C THR A 114 14.86 3.83 21.60
N LEU A 115 15.69 4.86 21.38
CA LEU A 115 15.24 6.24 21.20
C LEU A 115 14.62 6.52 19.82
N PHE A 116 14.96 5.68 18.83
CA PHE A 116 14.46 5.78 17.47
C PHE A 116 13.08 5.14 17.30
N LEU A 117 12.69 4.21 18.18
CA LEU A 117 11.40 3.52 18.12
C LEU A 117 10.21 4.47 17.91
N SER A 118 10.14 5.55 18.68
CA SER A 118 9.05 6.55 18.63
C SER A 118 9.11 7.48 17.41
N GLN A 119 10.25 7.54 16.73
CA GLN A 119 10.50 8.37 15.56
C GLN A 119 10.36 7.58 14.25
N HIS A 120 10.29 6.26 14.33
CA HIS A 120 10.21 5.40 13.16
C HIS A 120 8.91 5.63 12.37
N PRO A 121 8.98 6.06 11.09
CA PRO A 121 7.78 6.35 10.28
C PRO A 121 6.86 5.15 10.08
N GLY A 122 7.41 3.93 10.10
CA GLY A 122 6.62 2.69 10.03
C GLY A 122 5.95 2.28 11.35
N GLY A 123 6.18 3.04 12.42
CA GLY A 123 5.72 2.79 13.79
C GLY A 123 6.66 1.88 14.59
N VAL A 124 6.63 2.06 15.92
CA VAL A 124 7.40 1.30 16.94
C VAL A 124 7.29 -0.21 16.70
N ALA A 125 6.07 -0.66 16.37
CA ALA A 125 5.70 -2.05 16.17
C ALA A 125 6.63 -2.84 15.25
N ARG A 126 7.07 -2.20 14.16
CA ARG A 126 7.81 -2.86 13.09
C ARG A 126 9.25 -3.17 13.51
N ILE A 127 9.82 -2.32 14.34
CA ILE A 127 11.17 -2.54 14.88
C ILE A 127 11.10 -3.56 16.02
N MET A 128 10.08 -3.49 16.88
CA MET A 128 9.91 -4.39 18.01
C MET A 128 9.77 -5.88 17.62
N GLU A 129 9.31 -6.19 16.41
CA GLU A 129 9.30 -7.57 15.87
C GLU A 129 10.72 -8.20 15.83
N PHE A 130 11.74 -7.34 15.68
CA PHE A 130 13.15 -7.71 15.57
C PHE A 130 13.98 -7.30 16.80
N ALA A 131 13.35 -6.86 17.89
CA ALA A 131 14.06 -6.53 19.11
C ALA A 131 14.87 -7.75 19.61
N GLY A 132 16.17 -7.55 19.77
CA GLY A 132 17.15 -8.58 20.10
C GLY A 132 17.46 -9.59 19.00
N LYS A 133 17.15 -9.29 17.73
CA LYS A 133 17.32 -10.20 16.58
C LYS A 133 18.10 -9.54 15.43
N ASP A 134 18.44 -10.37 14.43
CA ASP A 134 18.92 -9.89 13.14
C ASP A 134 17.76 -9.41 12.26
N ALA A 135 17.76 -8.10 11.97
CA ALA A 135 16.76 -7.42 11.17
C ALA A 135 17.21 -7.22 9.70
N THR A 136 18.42 -7.65 9.32
CA THR A 136 19.05 -7.35 8.02
C THR A 136 18.14 -7.66 6.84
N ALA A 137 17.62 -8.88 6.79
CA ALA A 137 16.75 -9.32 5.69
C ALA A 137 15.46 -8.49 5.62
N LYS A 138 14.85 -8.17 6.77
CA LYS A 138 13.62 -7.37 6.81
C LYS A 138 13.87 -5.90 6.49
N PHE A 139 15.00 -5.37 6.93
CA PHE A 139 15.42 -4.00 6.64
C PHE A 139 15.54 -3.78 5.14
N HIS A 140 16.30 -4.63 4.44
CA HIS A 140 16.50 -4.51 2.99
C HIS A 140 15.26 -4.87 2.14
N GLN A 141 14.25 -5.54 2.73
CA GLN A 141 12.91 -5.68 2.12
C GLN A 141 12.11 -4.38 2.09
N MET A 142 12.52 -3.35 2.82
CA MET A 142 11.76 -2.10 2.98
C MET A 142 12.58 -0.87 2.62
N HIS A 143 13.89 -0.92 2.88
CA HIS A 143 14.79 0.21 2.86
C HIS A 143 16.02 -0.09 1.98
N SER A 144 16.80 0.94 1.62
CA SER A 144 18.10 0.76 0.97
C SER A 144 19.24 0.96 1.96
N SER A 145 20.45 0.52 1.61
CA SER A 145 21.65 0.79 2.41
C SER A 145 21.90 2.29 2.60
N ALA A 146 21.49 3.13 1.63
CA ALA A 146 21.55 4.59 1.78
C ALA A 146 20.57 5.12 2.84
N THR A 147 19.40 4.48 3.00
CA THR A 147 18.49 4.76 4.12
C THR A 147 19.15 4.44 5.45
N LEU A 148 19.86 3.30 5.55
CA LEU A 148 20.59 2.94 6.76
C LEU A 148 21.63 4.01 7.11
N GLU A 149 22.37 4.51 6.12
CA GLU A 149 23.39 5.54 6.34
C GLU A 149 22.79 6.82 6.94
N LYS A 150 21.64 7.27 6.41
CA LYS A 150 20.92 8.42 6.98
C LYS A 150 20.34 8.11 8.37
N MET A 151 19.90 6.88 8.61
CA MET A 151 19.36 6.48 9.89
C MET A 151 20.43 6.45 10.97
N LYS A 152 21.69 6.14 10.65
CA LYS A 152 22.79 6.08 11.61
C LYS A 152 22.93 7.35 12.46
N ASP A 153 22.55 8.52 11.93
CA ASP A 153 22.54 9.78 12.70
C ASP A 153 21.55 9.77 13.88
N HIS A 154 20.58 8.86 13.85
CA HIS A 154 19.54 8.68 14.86
C HIS A 154 19.64 7.34 15.61
N LEU A 155 20.62 6.49 15.28
CA LEU A 155 20.85 5.20 15.93
C LEU A 155 22.14 5.24 16.75
N ILE A 156 22.20 4.47 17.83
CA ILE A 156 23.43 4.33 18.61
C ILE A 156 24.14 3.06 18.15
N TYR A 157 25.31 3.19 17.52
CA TYR A 157 26.12 2.03 17.13
C TYR A 157 26.81 1.42 18.36
N ILE A 158 26.60 0.12 18.57
CA ILE A 158 27.14 -0.61 19.73
C ILE A 158 28.42 -1.36 19.35
N GLY A 159 28.45 -2.02 18.19
CA GLY A 159 29.60 -2.82 17.79
C GLY A 159 29.29 -3.86 16.72
N LYS A 160 30.29 -4.66 16.36
CA LYS A 160 30.16 -5.73 15.35
C LYS A 160 29.64 -7.00 16.00
N LEU A 161 28.68 -7.67 15.37
CA LEU A 161 28.16 -8.95 15.88
C LEU A 161 29.26 -10.03 15.81
N SER A 162 29.45 -10.75 16.91
CA SER A 162 30.27 -11.95 17.00
C SER A 162 29.37 -13.19 17.07
N GLY A 163 29.47 -14.03 16.03
CA GLY A 163 28.60 -15.17 15.80
C GLY A 163 27.53 -14.90 14.74
N ALA A 164 26.61 -15.85 14.56
CA ALA A 164 25.46 -15.73 13.67
C ALA A 164 24.20 -16.21 14.39
N PHE A 165 23.06 -15.58 14.10
CA PHE A 165 21.78 -16.11 14.52
C PHE A 165 21.48 -17.41 13.75
N GLU A 166 21.02 -18.45 14.42
CA GLU A 166 20.49 -19.64 13.76
C GLU A 166 19.20 -19.25 13.02
N ASN A 167 19.27 -19.18 11.69
CA ASN A 167 18.12 -18.84 10.86
C ASN A 167 17.34 -20.11 10.52
N GLU A 168 16.50 -20.57 11.43
CA GLU A 168 15.43 -21.51 11.07
C GLU A 168 14.38 -20.79 10.23
N LEU A 169 14.10 -21.29 9.03
CA LEU A 169 13.01 -20.78 8.21
C LEU A 169 11.68 -21.07 8.90
N SER A 170 10.87 -20.03 9.05
CA SER A 170 9.51 -20.17 9.54
C SER A 170 8.65 -21.01 8.59
N GLU A 171 7.59 -21.64 9.10
CA GLU A 171 6.60 -22.36 8.27
C GLU A 171 6.03 -21.47 7.14
N GLU A 172 5.90 -20.17 7.38
CA GLU A 172 5.44 -19.22 6.37
C GLU A 172 6.48 -18.99 5.27
N GLU A 173 7.77 -18.87 5.61
CA GLU A 173 8.84 -18.73 4.62
C GLU A 173 8.96 -19.99 3.76
N ILE A 174 8.89 -21.17 4.37
CA ILE A 174 8.87 -22.45 3.64
C ILE A 174 7.67 -22.49 2.69
N ARG A 175 6.46 -22.17 3.16
CA ARG A 175 5.24 -22.06 2.32
C ARG A 175 5.49 -21.12 1.14
N ILE A 176 6.02 -19.93 1.38
CA ILE A 176 6.25 -18.92 0.34
C ILE A 176 7.25 -19.43 -0.70
N MET A 177 8.37 -20.03 -0.27
CA MET A 177 9.36 -20.60 -1.18
C MET A 177 8.74 -21.69 -2.07
N GLU A 178 7.95 -22.60 -1.48
CA GLU A 178 7.24 -23.63 -2.22
C GLU A 178 6.20 -23.06 -3.20
N GLN A 179 5.46 -22.02 -2.81
CA GLN A 179 4.48 -21.38 -3.68
C GLN A 179 5.16 -20.61 -4.82
N LYS A 180 6.30 -19.96 -4.56
CA LYS A 180 7.10 -19.28 -5.60
C LYS A 180 7.59 -20.26 -6.66
N ALA A 181 8.00 -21.46 -6.26
CA ALA A 181 8.38 -22.53 -7.19
C ALA A 181 7.20 -23.06 -8.04
N LYS A 182 5.95 -22.80 -7.63
CA LYS A 182 4.72 -23.28 -8.27
C LYS A 182 3.92 -22.16 -8.94
N ILE A 183 4.51 -20.97 -9.09
CA ILE A 183 3.86 -19.87 -9.80
C ILE A 183 3.56 -20.34 -11.24
N PRO A 184 2.30 -20.21 -11.72
CA PRO A 184 1.97 -20.60 -13.09
C PRO A 184 2.71 -19.70 -14.08
N PRO A 185 3.06 -20.18 -15.29
CA PRO A 185 3.68 -19.32 -16.29
C PRO A 185 2.73 -18.18 -16.70
N LEU A 186 3.26 -17.02 -17.09
CA LEU A 186 2.48 -15.85 -17.52
C LEU A 186 1.46 -16.15 -18.63
N SER A 187 1.75 -17.12 -19.51
CA SER A 187 0.81 -17.63 -20.53
C SER A 187 -0.52 -18.18 -19.97
N LYS A 188 -0.60 -18.46 -18.66
CA LYS A 188 -1.81 -18.91 -17.96
C LYS A 188 -2.46 -17.80 -17.10
N ILE A 189 -1.97 -16.58 -17.21
CA ILE A 189 -2.52 -15.39 -16.55
C ILE A 189 -3.33 -14.63 -17.57
N PHE A 190 -4.66 -14.63 -17.40
CA PHE A 190 -5.60 -14.09 -18.40
C PHE A 190 -6.29 -12.81 -17.94
N CYS A 191 -6.28 -12.52 -16.64
CA CYS A 191 -6.91 -11.32 -16.11
C CYS A 191 -6.19 -10.75 -14.87
N LEU A 192 -6.53 -9.52 -14.52
CA LEU A 192 -5.91 -8.81 -13.38
C LEU A 192 -6.13 -9.52 -12.04
N SER A 193 -7.24 -10.25 -11.89
CA SER A 193 -7.54 -11.03 -10.67
C SER A 193 -6.67 -12.28 -10.51
N ASP A 194 -6.10 -12.82 -11.59
CA ASP A 194 -5.18 -13.96 -11.51
C ASP A 194 -3.88 -13.55 -10.81
N PHE A 195 -3.38 -12.34 -11.08
CA PHE A 195 -2.23 -11.78 -10.35
C PHE A 195 -2.51 -11.63 -8.85
N GLU A 196 -3.71 -11.19 -8.47
CA GLU A 196 -4.11 -11.11 -7.06
C GLU A 196 -4.12 -12.51 -6.41
N GLY A 197 -4.63 -13.51 -7.12
CA GLY A 197 -4.62 -14.91 -6.68
C GLY A 197 -3.21 -15.47 -6.48
N VAL A 198 -2.27 -15.12 -7.35
CA VAL A 198 -0.85 -15.48 -7.22
C VAL A 198 -0.21 -14.72 -6.06
N ALA A 199 -0.35 -13.40 -6.01
CA ALA A 199 0.22 -12.54 -4.97
C ALA A 199 -0.19 -13.01 -3.56
N LYS A 200 -1.45 -13.41 -3.37
CA LYS A 200 -1.95 -13.95 -2.10
C LYS A 200 -1.19 -15.19 -1.61
N LYS A 201 -0.65 -16.01 -2.52
CA LYS A 201 0.08 -17.25 -2.19
C LYS A 201 1.57 -17.02 -1.94
N VAL A 202 2.16 -16.04 -2.63
CA VAL A 202 3.62 -15.83 -2.68
C VAL A 202 4.12 -14.69 -1.78
N LEU A 203 3.20 -13.91 -1.22
CA LEU A 203 3.51 -12.87 -0.25
C LEU A 203 3.37 -13.37 1.19
N PRO A 204 4.10 -12.79 2.15
CA PRO A 204 3.76 -12.88 3.56
C PRO A 204 2.32 -12.42 3.80
N LYS A 205 1.61 -13.07 4.73
CA LYS A 205 0.22 -12.71 5.06
C LYS A 205 0.09 -11.23 5.45
N SER A 206 1.03 -10.74 6.25
CA SER A 206 1.11 -9.33 6.66
C SER A 206 1.23 -8.37 5.49
N THR A 207 2.12 -8.69 4.55
CA THR A 207 2.30 -7.92 3.32
C THR A 207 1.04 -7.93 2.45
N PHE A 208 0.45 -9.11 2.20
CA PHE A 208 -0.78 -9.20 1.40
C PHE A 208 -1.93 -8.40 2.02
N PHE A 209 -2.13 -8.48 3.35
CA PHE A 209 -3.18 -7.72 4.02
C PHE A 209 -2.92 -6.21 4.01
N TYR A 210 -1.67 -5.75 4.14
CA TYR A 210 -1.33 -4.34 3.98
C TYR A 210 -1.77 -3.78 2.61
N TYR A 211 -1.63 -4.56 1.55
CA TYR A 211 -2.07 -4.18 0.20
C TYR A 211 -3.57 -4.32 -0.01
N ALA A 212 -4.16 -5.43 0.43
CA ALA A 212 -5.55 -5.78 0.17
C ALA A 212 -6.55 -4.97 1.02
N THR A 213 -6.12 -4.42 2.16
CA THR A 213 -7.01 -3.71 3.08
C THR A 213 -7.56 -2.39 2.50
N GLY A 214 -8.80 -2.09 2.85
CA GLY A 214 -9.39 -0.75 2.84
C GLY A 214 -9.56 -0.21 4.27
N SER A 215 -10.30 0.89 4.40
CA SER A 215 -10.68 1.48 5.69
C SER A 215 -11.97 0.91 6.23
N SER A 216 -12.06 0.78 7.56
CA SER A 216 -13.24 0.36 8.31
C SER A 216 -13.86 -0.91 7.73
N ASP A 217 -15.12 -0.86 7.27
CA ASP A 217 -15.84 -2.01 6.71
C ASP A 217 -15.47 -2.30 5.26
N GLU A 218 -14.58 -1.49 4.68
CA GLU A 218 -14.12 -1.52 3.29
C GLU A 218 -15.29 -1.39 2.29
N TYR A 219 -16.33 -0.64 2.66
CA TYR A 219 -17.48 -0.43 1.77
C TYR A 219 -17.04 0.27 0.50
N THR A 220 -16.36 1.42 0.63
CA THR A 220 -15.81 2.19 -0.50
C THR A 220 -14.85 1.39 -1.35
N LEU A 221 -14.02 0.52 -0.74
CA LEU A 221 -13.09 -0.34 -1.48
C LEU A 221 -13.81 -1.17 -2.55
N ARG A 222 -14.91 -1.83 -2.16
CA ARG A 222 -15.72 -2.69 -3.04
C ARG A 222 -16.60 -1.85 -3.96
N GLU A 223 -17.21 -0.81 -3.42
CA GLU A 223 -18.14 0.06 -4.12
C GLU A 223 -17.47 0.82 -5.27
N ASN A 224 -16.18 1.15 -5.16
CA ASN A 224 -15.37 1.64 -6.27
C ASN A 224 -15.40 0.73 -7.50
N HIS A 225 -15.35 -0.60 -7.28
CA HIS A 225 -15.42 -1.58 -8.36
C HIS A 225 -16.86 -1.79 -8.84
N TYR A 226 -17.80 -1.94 -7.91
CA TYR A 226 -19.20 -2.22 -8.24
C TYR A 226 -19.89 -1.08 -9.00
N ALA A 227 -19.44 0.17 -8.88
CA ALA A 227 -19.98 1.27 -9.68
C ALA A 227 -19.90 1.02 -11.19
N TYR A 228 -18.84 0.33 -11.66
CA TYR A 228 -18.70 0.01 -13.08
C TYR A 228 -19.77 -0.96 -13.60
N SER A 229 -20.35 -1.82 -12.74
CA SER A 229 -21.43 -2.71 -13.14
C SER A 229 -22.78 -2.00 -13.31
N ARG A 230 -22.86 -0.71 -12.96
CA ARG A 230 -24.06 0.12 -13.12
C ARG A 230 -24.05 0.96 -14.40
N VAL A 231 -22.99 0.83 -15.20
CA VAL A 231 -22.84 1.48 -16.51
C VAL A 231 -22.78 0.41 -17.60
N PHE A 232 -23.63 0.53 -18.60
CA PHE A 232 -23.74 -0.42 -19.72
C PHE A 232 -23.32 0.24 -21.03
N PHE A 233 -22.85 -0.54 -22.00
CA PHE A 233 -22.45 -0.02 -23.30
C PHE A 233 -23.63 0.11 -24.26
N ARG A 234 -23.51 1.04 -25.20
CA ARG A 234 -24.42 1.28 -26.32
C ARG A 234 -23.63 1.16 -27.64
N PRO A 235 -23.30 -0.07 -28.06
CA PRO A 235 -22.40 -0.30 -29.18
C PRO A 235 -23.00 0.18 -30.51
N LYS A 236 -22.15 0.72 -31.37
CA LYS A 236 -22.48 1.00 -32.77
C LYS A 236 -22.26 -0.28 -33.58
N ILE A 237 -23.25 -0.66 -34.37
CA ILE A 237 -23.18 -1.82 -35.28
C ILE A 237 -22.84 -1.37 -36.71
N LEU A 238 -22.35 -2.29 -37.54
CA LEU A 238 -21.99 -2.03 -38.94
C LEU A 238 -21.00 -0.86 -39.12
N GLN A 239 -20.04 -0.74 -38.21
CA GLN A 239 -18.92 0.21 -38.33
C GLN A 239 -17.78 -0.47 -39.09
N ASP A 240 -17.11 0.29 -39.94
CA ASP A 240 -15.93 -0.15 -40.67
C ASP A 240 -14.69 0.14 -39.83
N ILE A 241 -14.16 -0.89 -39.14
CA ILE A 241 -13.03 -0.77 -38.22
C ILE A 241 -11.99 -1.82 -38.59
N GLU A 242 -10.88 -1.37 -39.15
CA GLU A 242 -9.75 -2.22 -39.52
C GLU A 242 -8.69 -2.23 -38.40
N GLU A 243 -8.27 -1.05 -37.95
CA GLU A 243 -7.24 -0.87 -36.92
C GLU A 243 -7.79 -0.04 -35.75
N VAL A 244 -7.31 -0.32 -34.53
CA VAL A 244 -7.66 0.45 -33.34
C VAL A 244 -6.40 1.08 -32.77
N THR A 245 -6.47 2.36 -32.43
CA THR A 245 -5.42 3.04 -31.67
C THR A 245 -5.90 3.37 -30.27
N THR A 246 -5.03 3.04 -29.30
CA THR A 246 -5.22 3.36 -27.89
C THR A 246 -4.38 4.56 -27.45
N GLU A 247 -3.66 5.18 -28.38
CA GLU A 247 -2.82 6.34 -28.11
C GLU A 247 -3.67 7.52 -27.65
N THR A 248 -3.14 8.29 -26.70
CA THR A 248 -3.73 9.54 -26.25
C THR A 248 -2.65 10.44 -25.66
N GLU A 249 -3.04 11.49 -24.95
CA GLU A 249 -2.14 12.40 -24.28
C GLU A 249 -2.57 12.61 -22.84
N PHE A 250 -1.63 12.81 -21.93
CA PHE A 250 -1.88 13.22 -20.56
C PHE A 250 -1.12 14.52 -20.29
N LEU A 251 -1.82 15.60 -19.95
CA LEU A 251 -1.20 16.92 -19.70
C LEU A 251 -0.24 17.35 -20.84
N GLY A 252 -0.63 17.08 -22.09
CA GLY A 252 0.17 17.34 -23.30
C GLY A 252 1.31 16.35 -23.57
N THR A 253 1.42 15.27 -22.79
CA THR A 253 2.43 14.20 -22.98
C THR A 253 1.80 12.99 -23.65
N LYS A 254 2.31 12.56 -24.81
CA LYS A 254 1.80 11.37 -25.51
C LYS A 254 2.03 10.09 -24.71
N VAL A 255 1.02 9.23 -24.67
CA VAL A 255 1.05 7.90 -24.05
C VAL A 255 0.39 6.88 -24.98
N ASN A 256 0.83 5.62 -24.94
CA ASN A 256 0.32 4.59 -25.84
C ASN A 256 -1.01 3.97 -25.36
N LEU A 257 -1.36 4.18 -24.10
CA LEU A 257 -2.57 3.65 -23.49
C LEU A 257 -3.21 4.69 -22.57
N PRO A 258 -4.55 4.71 -22.44
CA PRO A 258 -5.29 5.63 -21.58
C PRO A 258 -5.26 5.18 -20.10
N ILE A 259 -4.14 4.60 -19.65
CA ILE A 259 -3.92 4.13 -18.29
C ILE A 259 -2.67 4.76 -17.68
N TYR A 260 -2.59 4.77 -16.36
CA TYR A 260 -1.35 5.08 -15.64
C TYR A 260 -1.17 4.16 -14.44
N ILE A 261 0.09 3.94 -14.05
CA ILE A 261 0.43 3.27 -12.78
C ILE A 261 0.28 4.33 -11.68
N THR A 262 -0.74 4.21 -10.83
CA THR A 262 -0.96 5.17 -9.73
C THR A 262 0.05 4.95 -8.61
N ALA A 263 0.32 5.99 -7.81
CA ALA A 263 1.26 5.91 -6.69
C ALA A 263 0.76 4.95 -5.59
N PHE A 264 1.65 4.06 -5.13
CA PHE A 264 1.47 3.24 -3.94
C PHE A 264 2.83 3.02 -3.25
N ALA A 265 2.82 2.91 -1.93
CA ALA A 265 4.01 2.70 -1.13
C ALA A 265 4.29 1.20 -0.88
N GLY A 266 5.53 0.91 -0.48
CA GLY A 266 5.94 -0.42 -0.04
C GLY A 266 6.14 -1.40 -1.18
N SER A 267 6.68 -0.97 -2.32
CA SER A 267 6.92 -1.88 -3.46
C SER A 267 7.96 -2.96 -3.16
N LYS A 268 8.98 -2.66 -2.32
CA LYS A 268 9.98 -3.67 -1.92
C LYS A 268 9.41 -4.80 -1.05
N LEU A 269 8.30 -4.56 -0.34
CA LEU A 269 7.58 -5.64 0.35
C LEU A 269 7.01 -6.67 -0.64
N ALA A 270 6.71 -6.26 -1.88
CA ALA A 270 6.17 -7.13 -2.92
C ALA A 270 7.29 -7.78 -3.74
N HIS A 271 8.33 -7.03 -4.12
CA HIS A 271 9.42 -7.53 -4.95
C HIS A 271 10.72 -6.77 -4.64
N PRO A 272 11.91 -7.42 -4.58
CA PRO A 272 13.17 -6.77 -4.20
C PRO A 272 13.54 -5.52 -5.02
N LEU A 273 13.24 -5.52 -6.32
CA LEU A 273 13.45 -4.36 -7.20
C LEU A 273 12.42 -3.23 -7.02
N GLY A 274 11.31 -3.46 -6.33
CA GLY A 274 10.29 -2.47 -6.03
C GLY A 274 9.86 -1.65 -7.25
N GLU A 275 9.86 -0.32 -7.10
CA GLU A 275 9.41 0.65 -8.11
C GLU A 275 10.18 0.57 -9.44
N LEU A 276 11.39 -0.02 -9.48
CA LEU A 276 12.14 -0.19 -10.73
C LEU A 276 11.45 -1.16 -11.71
N ASN A 277 10.74 -2.18 -11.21
CA ASN A 277 9.92 -3.04 -12.08
C ASN A 277 8.82 -2.24 -12.79
N LEU A 278 8.20 -1.30 -12.06
CA LEU A 278 7.13 -0.45 -12.58
C LEU A 278 7.70 0.55 -13.58
N GLN A 279 8.85 1.14 -13.27
CA GLN A 279 9.54 2.11 -14.10
C GLN A 279 9.97 1.53 -15.44
N ALA A 280 10.60 0.35 -15.44
CA ALA A 280 11.07 -0.30 -16.66
C ALA A 280 9.91 -0.71 -17.58
N ALA A 281 8.87 -1.34 -17.02
CA ALA A 281 7.70 -1.75 -17.80
C ALA A 281 6.89 -0.55 -18.33
N ALA A 282 6.74 0.51 -17.52
CA ALA A 282 6.09 1.75 -17.94
C ALA A 282 6.83 2.45 -19.07
N TYR A 283 8.18 2.49 -19.01
CA TYR A 283 9.01 3.03 -20.08
C TYR A 283 8.83 2.26 -21.39
N LYS A 284 8.96 0.92 -21.32
CA LYS A 284 8.82 0.04 -22.48
C LYS A 284 7.46 0.19 -23.17
N ALA A 285 6.39 0.38 -22.41
CA ALA A 285 5.04 0.53 -22.93
C ALA A 285 4.64 1.97 -23.26
N ASN A 286 5.50 2.96 -22.98
CA ASN A 286 5.16 4.39 -23.00
C ASN A 286 3.83 4.68 -22.25
N VAL A 287 3.74 4.17 -21.02
CA VAL A 287 2.63 4.39 -20.08
C VAL A 287 3.14 5.29 -18.96
N MET A 288 2.30 6.22 -18.51
CA MET A 288 2.65 7.12 -17.42
C MET A 288 2.79 6.36 -16.08
N GLN A 289 3.91 6.52 -15.40
CA GLN A 289 4.09 6.09 -14.01
C GLN A 289 3.98 7.30 -13.08
N MET A 290 3.15 7.18 -12.05
CA MET A 290 3.15 8.10 -10.93
C MET A 290 4.07 7.59 -9.81
N VAL A 291 5.22 8.25 -9.66
CA VAL A 291 6.23 7.91 -8.65
C VAL A 291 5.79 8.42 -7.28
N PRO A 292 5.63 7.54 -6.27
CA PRO A 292 5.20 7.94 -4.93
C PRO A 292 6.29 8.70 -4.16
N LYS A 293 5.91 9.60 -3.24
CA LYS A 293 6.84 10.18 -2.23
C LYS A 293 7.51 9.08 -1.42
N GLN A 294 6.72 8.08 -1.01
CA GLN A 294 7.15 6.92 -0.24
C GLN A 294 7.74 5.83 -1.15
N ASN A 295 8.72 6.22 -1.98
CA ASN A 295 9.46 5.31 -2.84
C ASN A 295 10.45 4.48 -2.01
N SER A 296 10.70 3.23 -2.41
CA SER A 296 11.65 2.34 -1.74
C SER A 296 13.13 2.67 -2.03
N TYR A 297 13.37 3.64 -2.91
CA TYR A 297 14.67 4.23 -3.24
C TYR A 297 14.67 5.71 -2.88
N THR A 298 15.86 6.26 -2.61
CA THR A 298 15.97 7.72 -2.48
C THR A 298 15.69 8.39 -3.83
N TYR A 299 15.36 9.67 -3.79
CA TYR A 299 15.09 10.45 -5.00
C TYR A 299 16.25 10.37 -5.99
N GLU A 300 17.48 10.57 -5.54
CA GLU A 300 18.69 10.49 -6.37
C GLU A 300 18.92 9.09 -6.92
N GLU A 301 18.70 8.07 -6.10
CA GLU A 301 18.96 6.68 -6.47
C GLU A 301 17.93 6.15 -7.48
N PHE A 302 16.67 6.60 -7.38
CA PHE A 302 15.64 6.28 -8.37
C PHE A 302 15.89 7.01 -9.69
N PHE A 303 16.01 8.35 -9.66
CA PHE A 303 16.09 9.14 -10.89
C PHE A 303 17.41 9.02 -11.64
N SER A 304 18.50 8.61 -10.98
CA SER A 304 19.75 8.24 -11.69
C SER A 304 19.59 7.02 -12.60
N ARG A 305 18.51 6.24 -12.45
CA ARG A 305 18.18 5.06 -13.26
C ARG A 305 17.04 5.34 -14.25
N VAL A 306 16.44 6.52 -14.22
CA VAL A 306 15.32 6.91 -15.10
C VAL A 306 15.90 7.61 -16.34
N PRO A 307 15.65 7.09 -17.56
CA PRO A 307 16.02 7.77 -18.79
C PRO A 307 15.38 9.17 -18.90
N ASP A 308 16.11 10.15 -19.45
CA ASP A 308 15.65 11.53 -19.56
C ASP A 308 14.39 11.68 -20.44
N ASP A 309 14.19 10.76 -21.39
CA ASP A 309 13.06 10.72 -22.31
C ASP A 309 11.85 9.94 -21.76
N GLN A 310 11.99 9.29 -20.60
CA GLN A 310 10.84 8.66 -19.95
C GLN A 310 9.88 9.71 -19.37
N ASN A 311 8.58 9.47 -19.47
CA ASN A 311 7.57 10.35 -18.92
C ASN A 311 7.02 9.81 -17.59
N GLN A 312 7.12 10.62 -16.53
CA GLN A 312 6.65 10.29 -15.18
C GLN A 312 5.92 11.45 -14.52
N TRP A 313 5.06 11.12 -13.56
CA TRP A 313 4.48 12.06 -12.61
C TRP A 313 5.08 11.86 -11.23
N LEU A 314 5.15 12.92 -10.44
CA LEU A 314 5.51 12.84 -9.02
C LEU A 314 4.27 12.97 -8.16
N GLN A 315 4.04 12.01 -7.26
CA GLN A 315 3.05 12.12 -6.21
C GLN A 315 3.71 12.62 -4.92
N PHE A 316 3.10 13.60 -4.26
CA PHE A 316 3.59 14.12 -3.00
C PHE A 316 2.48 14.37 -1.97
N HIS A 317 2.82 14.24 -0.69
CA HIS A 317 2.04 14.69 0.47
C HIS A 317 3.02 15.22 1.52
N PHE A 318 2.51 15.97 2.49
CA PHE A 318 3.32 16.52 3.57
C PHE A 318 3.08 15.72 4.85
N ASP A 319 4.14 15.27 5.50
CA ASP A 319 4.08 14.60 6.80
C ASP A 319 4.33 15.58 7.94
N THR A 320 5.11 16.64 7.71
CA THR A 320 5.48 17.63 8.72
C THR A 320 5.29 19.07 8.24
N GLN A 321 5.16 20.00 9.18
CA GLN A 321 5.14 21.44 8.86
C GLN A 321 6.45 21.90 8.20
N GLU A 322 7.58 21.32 8.59
CA GLU A 322 8.90 21.61 8.00
C GLU A 322 8.95 21.22 6.51
N GLU A 323 8.38 20.08 6.13
CA GLU A 323 8.27 19.69 4.72
C GLU A 323 7.40 20.69 3.94
N LEU A 324 6.33 21.17 4.55
CA LEU A 324 5.44 22.18 3.96
C LEU A 324 6.14 23.53 3.79
N ASP A 325 6.96 23.94 4.77
CA ASP A 325 7.75 25.17 4.72
C ASP A 325 8.87 25.09 3.66
N ASN A 326 9.39 23.87 3.40
CA ASN A 326 10.42 23.60 2.40
C ASN A 326 9.89 23.26 0.99
N LEU A 327 8.58 23.40 0.76
CA LEU A 327 7.89 23.03 -0.48
C LEU A 327 8.54 23.61 -1.75
N ASP A 328 8.98 24.86 -1.70
CA ASP A 328 9.58 25.53 -2.86
C ASP A 328 10.85 24.85 -3.35
N ASN A 329 11.67 24.31 -2.44
CA ASN A 329 12.88 23.59 -2.81
C ASN A 329 12.52 22.26 -3.50
N TRP A 330 11.49 21.59 -3.01
CA TRP A 330 11.02 20.33 -3.57
C TRP A 330 10.47 20.52 -4.98
N VAL A 331 9.64 21.55 -5.17
CA VAL A 331 9.06 21.92 -6.46
C VAL A 331 10.13 22.29 -7.48
N LYS A 332 11.14 23.09 -7.08
CA LYS A 332 12.28 23.43 -7.94
C LYS A 332 13.07 22.19 -8.36
N LYS A 333 13.37 21.29 -7.42
CA LYS A 333 14.08 20.04 -7.67
C LYS A 333 13.31 19.11 -8.61
N ALA A 334 11.99 19.07 -8.50
CA ALA A 334 11.17 18.33 -9.47
C ALA A 334 11.26 18.94 -10.88
N GLY A 335 11.26 20.28 -10.97
CA GLY A 335 11.38 21.00 -12.24
C GLY A 335 12.73 20.84 -12.96
N THR A 336 13.79 20.35 -12.29
CA THR A 336 15.07 20.08 -12.95
C THR A 336 15.12 18.72 -13.64
N LEU A 337 14.14 17.84 -13.40
CA LEU A 337 14.12 16.51 -14.00
C LEU A 337 13.38 16.51 -15.33
N PRO A 338 14.04 16.18 -16.45
CA PRO A 338 13.39 16.16 -17.76
C PRO A 338 12.28 15.11 -17.84
N SER A 339 12.39 14.02 -17.07
CA SER A 339 11.42 12.94 -17.05
C SER A 339 10.12 13.27 -16.30
N VAL A 340 10.10 14.33 -15.47
CA VAL A 340 8.94 14.70 -14.66
C VAL A 340 8.03 15.65 -15.44
N LYS A 341 6.79 15.22 -15.69
CA LYS A 341 5.78 15.96 -16.50
C LYS A 341 4.63 16.54 -15.70
N GLY A 342 4.59 16.31 -14.38
CA GLY A 342 3.52 16.83 -13.53
C GLY A 342 3.69 16.51 -12.04
N LEU A 343 3.10 17.35 -11.20
CA LEU A 343 3.13 17.24 -9.74
C LEU A 343 1.71 16.96 -9.22
N PHE A 344 1.52 15.82 -8.55
CA PHE A 344 0.24 15.38 -8.03
C PHE A 344 0.26 15.41 -6.50
N LEU A 345 -0.44 16.38 -5.92
CA LEU A 345 -0.53 16.57 -4.48
C LEU A 345 -1.71 15.79 -3.92
N ASN A 346 -1.46 14.88 -2.98
CA ASN A 346 -2.52 14.18 -2.26
C ASN A 346 -3.26 15.13 -1.32
N VAL A 347 -4.58 15.16 -1.44
CA VAL A 347 -5.49 15.99 -0.63
C VAL A 347 -6.50 15.16 0.18
N ASP A 348 -6.40 13.83 0.12
CA ASP A 348 -7.24 12.86 0.83
C ASP A 348 -6.61 12.33 2.15
N LEU A 349 -5.52 12.96 2.60
CA LEU A 349 -4.70 12.54 3.75
C LEU A 349 -4.80 13.52 4.94
N ALA A 350 -6.01 13.92 5.33
CA ALA A 350 -6.17 14.72 6.55
C ALA A 350 -5.84 13.92 7.83
N ASP A 351 -6.04 12.61 7.77
CA ASP A 351 -5.72 11.62 8.80
C ASP A 351 -5.48 10.26 8.11
N ILE A 352 -4.97 9.26 8.82
CA ILE A 352 -4.76 7.91 8.28
C ILE A 352 -6.06 7.12 8.35
N GLY A 353 -6.44 6.45 7.26
CA GLY A 353 -7.61 5.58 7.25
C GLY A 353 -7.49 4.39 8.20
N ASN A 354 -8.63 3.99 8.80
CA ASN A 354 -8.70 2.90 9.77
C ASN A 354 -8.57 1.51 9.10
N ARG A 355 -7.35 1.04 8.87
CA ARG A 355 -7.07 -0.20 8.13
C ARG A 355 -7.07 -1.44 9.04
N GLU A 356 -8.25 -1.89 9.45
CA GLU A 356 -8.42 -2.92 10.49
C GLU A 356 -7.72 -4.24 10.22
N LYS A 357 -7.67 -4.73 8.97
CA LYS A 357 -6.98 -6.00 8.65
C LYS A 357 -5.48 -5.91 8.93
N ASP A 358 -4.86 -4.79 8.57
CA ASP A 358 -3.45 -4.52 8.86
C ASP A 358 -3.23 -4.36 10.37
N SER A 359 -4.11 -3.62 11.08
CA SER A 359 -4.04 -3.49 12.54
C SER A 359 -4.17 -4.83 13.27
N ARG A 360 -5.11 -5.69 12.87
CA ARG A 360 -5.29 -7.04 13.45
C ARG A 360 -4.07 -7.93 13.18
N GLN A 361 -3.50 -7.85 11.99
CA GLN A 361 -2.32 -8.63 11.66
C GLN A 361 -1.08 -8.16 12.44
N ARG A 362 -0.89 -6.85 12.62
CA ARG A 362 0.16 -6.30 13.50
C ARG A 362 -0.02 -6.76 14.95
N ALA A 363 -1.26 -6.72 15.44
CA ALA A 363 -1.60 -7.18 16.78
C ALA A 363 -1.33 -8.68 16.99
N ALA A 364 -1.62 -9.52 15.99
CA ALA A 364 -1.37 -10.96 16.07
C ALA A 364 0.12 -11.32 16.10
N THR A 365 0.99 -10.50 15.52
CA THR A 365 2.44 -10.69 15.51
C THR A 365 3.14 -10.11 16.75
N ALA A 366 2.44 -9.36 17.59
CA ALA A 366 3.00 -8.70 18.76
C ALA A 366 2.51 -9.34 20.07
N GLY A 367 3.35 -9.31 21.11
CA GLY A 367 2.94 -9.66 22.47
C GLY A 367 1.86 -8.69 22.99
N SER A 368 1.03 -9.15 23.93
CA SER A 368 -0.12 -8.40 24.47
C SER A 368 0.22 -7.05 25.10
N GLU A 369 1.50 -6.80 25.43
CA GLU A 369 1.99 -5.57 26.03
C GLU A 369 2.03 -4.36 25.06
N TYR A 370 1.88 -4.58 23.75
CA TYR A 370 2.01 -3.53 22.72
C TYR A 370 0.70 -3.21 21.98
N LEU A 371 -0.41 -3.83 22.36
CA LEU A 371 -1.70 -3.72 21.65
C LEU A 371 -2.19 -2.27 21.53
N ASP A 372 -2.07 -1.47 22.59
CA ASP A 372 -2.56 -0.08 22.59
C ASP A 372 -1.76 0.82 21.63
N GLU A 373 -0.42 0.70 21.58
CA GLU A 373 0.43 1.48 20.67
C GLU A 373 0.33 1.03 19.21
N MET A 374 0.06 -0.26 18.95
CA MET A 374 -0.04 -0.81 17.59
C MET A 374 -1.41 -0.66 16.94
N THR A 375 -2.44 -0.47 17.75
CA THR A 375 -3.82 -0.20 17.33
C THR A 375 -4.16 1.29 17.34
N ASP A 376 -3.34 2.13 17.98
CA ASP A 376 -3.49 3.58 17.89
C ASP A 376 -3.11 4.07 16.49
N ASN A 377 -4.10 4.48 15.71
CA ASN A 377 -3.89 5.13 14.41
C ASN A 377 -3.50 6.61 14.56
N LYS A 378 -3.22 7.12 15.77
CA LYS A 378 -2.69 8.47 16.01
C LYS A 378 -1.24 8.60 15.55
N PHE A 379 -0.99 8.39 14.27
CA PHE A 379 0.17 8.96 13.62
C PHE A 379 -0.13 10.47 13.47
N GLY A 380 0.86 11.32 13.77
CA GLY A 380 0.67 12.76 13.92
C GLY A 380 -0.16 13.39 12.80
N SER A 381 -0.93 14.43 13.15
CA SER A 381 -1.76 15.16 12.18
C SER A 381 -0.90 15.65 11.02
N HIS A 382 -1.24 15.25 9.80
CA HIS A 382 -0.66 15.88 8.60
C HIS A 382 -0.83 17.41 8.70
N PRO A 383 0.16 18.20 8.24
CA PRO A 383 0.06 19.65 8.27
C PRO A 383 -1.15 20.12 7.46
N LYS A 384 -1.74 21.23 7.89
CA LYS A 384 -2.95 21.78 7.29
C LYS A 384 -2.64 22.38 5.92
N ILE A 385 -2.89 21.61 4.87
CA ILE A 385 -2.90 22.09 3.49
C ILE A 385 -4.22 22.80 3.17
N THR A 386 -4.12 23.96 2.51
CA THR A 386 -5.28 24.76 2.10
C THR A 386 -5.16 25.14 0.63
N TRP A 387 -6.22 25.69 0.04
CA TRP A 387 -6.17 26.24 -1.31
C TRP A 387 -5.07 27.30 -1.51
N ARG A 388 -4.72 28.07 -0.48
CA ARG A 388 -3.59 29.01 -0.53
C ARG A 388 -2.26 28.30 -0.73
N THR A 389 -2.09 27.13 -0.11
CA THR A 389 -0.90 26.28 -0.32
C THR A 389 -0.80 25.88 -1.80
N ILE A 390 -1.92 25.40 -2.39
CA ILE A 390 -1.96 24.97 -3.79
C ILE A 390 -1.64 26.12 -4.75
N GLU A 391 -2.22 27.30 -4.52
CA GLU A 391 -1.93 28.51 -5.31
C GLU A 391 -0.45 28.92 -5.25
N ASN A 392 0.20 28.76 -4.10
CA ASN A 392 1.63 29.03 -3.97
C ASN A 392 2.46 28.04 -4.78
N VAL A 393 2.12 26.74 -4.76
CA VAL A 393 2.80 25.72 -5.59
C VAL A 393 2.70 26.06 -7.06
N ILE A 394 1.48 26.38 -7.54
CA ILE A 394 1.23 26.75 -8.94
C ILE A 394 2.10 27.95 -9.36
N LYS A 395 2.26 28.95 -8.49
CA LYS A 395 3.09 30.13 -8.79
C LYS A 395 4.58 29.84 -8.87
N ASN A 396 5.04 28.78 -8.20
CA ASN A 396 6.46 28.47 -8.04
C ASN A 396 6.97 27.39 -9.00
N THR A 397 6.17 26.99 -10.00
CA THR A 397 6.57 25.99 -11.01
C THR A 397 5.95 26.22 -12.37
N ASN A 398 6.62 25.71 -13.40
CA ASN A 398 6.07 25.59 -14.75
C ASN A 398 5.48 24.19 -15.02
N LEU A 399 5.70 23.23 -14.11
CA LEU A 399 5.10 21.91 -14.23
C LEU A 399 3.59 21.98 -13.98
N PRO A 400 2.78 21.20 -14.72
CA PRO A 400 1.37 21.02 -14.38
C PRO A 400 1.19 20.56 -12.94
N VAL A 401 0.44 21.31 -12.15
CA VAL A 401 0.05 20.93 -10.79
C VAL A 401 -1.34 20.30 -10.83
N ALA A 402 -1.46 19.15 -10.18
CA ALA A 402 -2.66 18.34 -10.10
C ALA A 402 -2.98 17.94 -8.65
N LEU A 403 -4.25 17.67 -8.37
CA LEU A 403 -4.70 17.23 -7.05
C LEU A 403 -5.18 15.77 -7.10
N LYS A 404 -4.62 14.91 -6.24
CA LYS A 404 -5.02 13.52 -6.10
C LYS A 404 -5.87 13.31 -4.85
N GLY A 405 -7.04 12.70 -4.97
CA GLY A 405 -7.91 12.44 -3.82
C GLY A 405 -9.15 13.35 -3.77
N VAL A 406 -9.52 13.97 -4.89
CA VAL A 406 -10.73 14.80 -4.99
C VAL A 406 -11.97 13.88 -5.03
N GLN A 407 -12.99 14.18 -4.23
CA GLN A 407 -14.09 13.24 -3.96
C GLN A 407 -15.49 13.83 -4.22
N ARG A 408 -15.58 15.05 -4.77
CA ARG A 408 -16.84 15.70 -5.14
C ARG A 408 -16.67 16.72 -6.27
N GLY A 409 -17.74 16.97 -7.03
CA GLY A 409 -17.70 17.86 -8.20
C GLY A 409 -17.38 19.32 -7.88
N GLU A 410 -17.81 19.86 -6.74
CA GLU A 410 -17.53 21.26 -6.35
C GLU A 410 -16.04 21.56 -6.27
N ASP A 411 -15.26 20.60 -5.74
CA ASP A 411 -13.82 20.79 -5.55
C ASP A 411 -13.06 20.66 -6.88
N VAL A 412 -13.62 19.93 -7.86
CA VAL A 412 -13.12 19.91 -9.25
C VAL A 412 -13.33 21.28 -9.91
N VAL A 413 -14.52 21.85 -9.76
CA VAL A 413 -14.83 23.20 -10.26
C VAL A 413 -13.90 24.23 -9.63
N LEU A 414 -13.68 24.15 -8.32
CA LEU A 414 -12.79 25.06 -7.61
C LEU A 414 -11.32 24.89 -8.04
N ALA A 415 -10.87 23.65 -8.26
CA ALA A 415 -9.55 23.36 -8.80
C ALA A 415 -9.35 24.03 -10.17
N ALA A 416 -10.32 23.89 -11.07
CA ALA A 416 -10.28 24.51 -12.40
C ALA A 416 -10.22 26.05 -12.31
N GLN A 417 -11.02 26.66 -11.44
CA GLN A 417 -11.02 28.11 -11.21
C GLN A 417 -9.68 28.63 -10.67
N LYS A 418 -8.96 27.80 -9.91
CA LYS A 418 -7.65 28.14 -9.31
C LYS A 418 -6.45 27.78 -10.19
N GLY A 419 -6.69 27.31 -11.41
CA GLY A 419 -5.63 27.02 -12.38
C GLY A 419 -4.91 25.68 -12.16
N VAL A 420 -5.45 24.79 -11.32
CA VAL A 420 -5.02 23.38 -11.26
C VAL A 420 -5.26 22.75 -12.63
N LYS A 421 -4.27 22.01 -13.14
CA LYS A 421 -4.29 21.45 -14.50
C LYS A 421 -4.97 20.09 -14.59
N ALA A 422 -4.95 19.33 -13.51
CA ALA A 422 -5.65 18.07 -13.44
C ALA A 422 -6.14 17.72 -12.03
N VAL A 423 -7.17 16.88 -11.97
CA VAL A 423 -7.55 16.18 -10.73
C VAL A 423 -7.55 14.69 -10.96
N ILE A 424 -7.22 13.91 -9.92
CA ILE A 424 -7.55 12.50 -9.84
C ILE A 424 -8.71 12.37 -8.86
N LEU A 425 -9.86 11.97 -9.41
CA LEU A 425 -10.99 11.52 -8.62
C LEU A 425 -10.59 10.20 -7.95
N SER A 426 -10.45 10.24 -6.64
CA SER A 426 -9.88 9.14 -5.87
C SER A 426 -10.31 9.24 -4.42
N ASN A 427 -10.50 8.09 -3.79
CA ASN A 427 -10.65 7.93 -2.35
C ASN A 427 -9.54 7.01 -1.81
N HIS A 428 -8.35 7.14 -2.41
CA HIS A 428 -7.17 6.36 -2.09
C HIS A 428 -7.36 4.84 -2.26
N GLY A 429 -8.20 4.44 -3.22
CA GLY A 429 -8.59 3.04 -3.42
C GLY A 429 -9.33 2.46 -2.22
N GLY A 430 -10.18 3.25 -1.56
CA GLY A 430 -10.97 2.89 -0.39
C GLY A 430 -10.16 2.74 0.91
N ARG A 431 -8.99 3.39 1.01
CA ARG A 431 -8.06 3.29 2.14
C ARG A 431 -8.08 4.49 3.09
N GLN A 432 -8.97 5.46 2.85
CA GLN A 432 -9.10 6.68 3.64
C GLN A 432 -10.51 6.78 4.24
N LEU A 433 -11.37 7.67 3.77
CA LEU A 433 -12.75 7.79 4.24
C LEU A 433 -13.62 6.67 3.67
N ASP A 434 -14.13 5.78 4.54
CA ASP A 434 -15.16 4.81 4.14
C ASP A 434 -16.51 5.52 3.93
N PHE A 435 -17.36 4.97 3.06
CA PHE A 435 -18.52 5.65 2.46
C PHE A 435 -18.21 6.87 1.58
N SER A 436 -16.94 7.13 1.25
CA SER A 436 -16.63 7.97 0.10
C SER A 436 -17.21 7.36 -1.18
N ARG A 437 -17.76 8.21 -2.06
CA ARG A 437 -18.42 7.79 -3.30
C ARG A 437 -17.40 7.18 -4.28
N PRO A 438 -17.83 6.25 -5.15
CA PRO A 438 -17.04 5.80 -6.28
C PRO A 438 -16.58 6.97 -7.15
N PRO A 439 -15.29 7.04 -7.52
CA PRO A 439 -14.78 8.05 -8.43
C PRO A 439 -15.53 8.14 -9.76
N LEU A 440 -16.08 7.02 -10.26
CA LEU A 440 -16.91 6.99 -11.46
C LEU A 440 -18.22 7.79 -11.31
N GLU A 441 -18.84 7.77 -10.13
CA GLU A 441 -20.04 8.59 -9.85
C GLU A 441 -19.69 10.07 -9.71
N VAL A 442 -18.55 10.37 -9.09
CA VAL A 442 -18.06 11.74 -8.94
C VAL A 442 -17.67 12.32 -10.31
N LEU A 443 -17.18 11.49 -11.24
CA LEU A 443 -16.84 11.92 -12.60
C LEU A 443 -18.05 12.51 -13.33
N VAL A 444 -19.19 11.81 -13.31
CA VAL A 444 -20.41 12.28 -13.99
C VAL A 444 -20.88 13.60 -13.41
N GLU A 445 -20.90 13.71 -12.08
CA GLU A 445 -21.23 14.96 -11.38
C GLU A 445 -20.25 16.10 -11.74
N ALA A 446 -18.95 15.85 -11.67
CA ALA A 446 -17.93 16.86 -11.96
C ALA A 446 -17.99 17.35 -13.41
N LYS A 447 -18.18 16.44 -14.39
CA LYS A 447 -18.30 16.82 -15.81
C LYS A 447 -19.53 17.68 -16.06
N GLN A 448 -20.66 17.35 -15.45
CA GLN A 448 -21.87 18.17 -15.54
C GLN A 448 -21.63 19.58 -14.97
N MET A 449 -21.04 19.67 -13.78
CA MET A 449 -20.78 20.97 -13.14
C MET A 449 -19.76 21.82 -13.90
N LEU A 450 -18.70 21.21 -14.45
CA LEU A 450 -17.73 21.93 -15.28
C LEU A 450 -18.37 22.49 -16.55
N LYS A 451 -19.22 21.72 -17.22
CA LYS A 451 -19.95 22.15 -18.42
C LYS A 451 -20.88 23.33 -18.11
N GLU A 452 -21.62 23.27 -17.01
CA GLU A 452 -22.48 24.36 -16.56
C GLU A 452 -21.68 25.65 -16.26
N LYS A 453 -20.44 25.51 -15.79
CA LYS A 453 -19.54 26.63 -15.49
C LYS A 453 -18.64 27.03 -16.66
N LYS A 454 -18.68 26.33 -17.81
CA LYS A 454 -17.79 26.52 -18.97
C LYS A 454 -16.30 26.41 -18.60
N LEU A 455 -15.98 25.40 -17.80
CA LEU A 455 -14.63 25.10 -17.29
C LEU A 455 -14.10 23.75 -17.77
N ASP A 456 -14.81 23.07 -18.66
CA ASP A 456 -14.51 21.74 -19.16
C ASP A 456 -13.15 21.66 -19.88
N ASP A 457 -12.73 22.71 -20.58
CA ASP A 457 -11.40 22.80 -21.22
C ASP A 457 -10.29 23.32 -20.30
N LYS A 458 -10.60 23.59 -19.02
CA LYS A 458 -9.63 24.19 -18.07
C LYS A 458 -8.89 23.16 -17.23
N ILE A 459 -9.40 21.93 -17.15
CA ILE A 459 -8.86 20.90 -16.26
C ILE A 459 -9.06 19.51 -16.87
N GLU A 460 -8.01 18.68 -16.78
CA GLU A 460 -8.13 17.25 -17.10
C GLU A 460 -8.64 16.48 -15.87
N ILE A 461 -9.54 15.52 -16.08
CA ILE A 461 -10.03 14.65 -15.02
C ILE A 461 -9.48 13.24 -15.24
N TYR A 462 -8.75 12.74 -14.27
CA TYR A 462 -8.34 11.35 -14.17
C TYR A 462 -9.12 10.69 -13.04
N LEU A 463 -9.10 9.37 -12.98
CA LEU A 463 -9.61 8.64 -11.81
C LEU A 463 -8.80 7.40 -11.51
N ASP A 464 -8.87 6.93 -10.28
CA ASP A 464 -8.37 5.61 -9.87
C ASP A 464 -9.36 4.93 -8.90
N GLY A 465 -9.08 3.67 -8.56
CA GLY A 465 -9.87 2.90 -7.60
C GLY A 465 -10.88 1.95 -8.24
N GLY A 466 -10.82 0.67 -7.85
CA GLY A 466 -11.80 -0.34 -8.28
C GLY A 466 -11.69 -0.87 -9.73
N VAL A 467 -10.90 -0.22 -10.60
CA VAL A 467 -10.70 -0.62 -12.01
C VAL A 467 -9.99 -1.98 -12.11
N ARG A 468 -10.56 -2.93 -12.87
CA ARG A 468 -10.00 -4.29 -13.04
C ARG A 468 -10.10 -4.83 -14.47
N ARG A 469 -10.82 -4.16 -15.38
CA ARG A 469 -11.00 -4.57 -16.78
C ARG A 469 -10.82 -3.40 -17.75
N GLY A 470 -10.46 -3.70 -19.00
CA GLY A 470 -10.49 -2.74 -20.12
C GLY A 470 -11.87 -2.11 -20.30
N SER A 471 -12.95 -2.85 -20.04
CA SER A 471 -14.31 -2.31 -20.05
C SER A 471 -14.54 -1.24 -18.98
N ASP A 472 -13.90 -1.34 -17.82
CA ASP A 472 -13.99 -0.32 -16.76
C ASP A 472 -13.31 0.97 -17.24
N ILE A 473 -12.15 0.82 -17.88
CA ILE A 473 -11.39 1.94 -18.45
C ILE A 473 -12.23 2.64 -19.52
N ILE A 474 -12.77 1.91 -20.49
CA ILE A 474 -13.60 2.47 -21.57
C ILE A 474 -14.82 3.20 -21.02
N LYS A 475 -15.51 2.65 -20.00
CA LYS A 475 -16.64 3.33 -19.34
C LYS A 475 -16.23 4.69 -18.76
N ALA A 476 -15.08 4.74 -18.08
CA ALA A 476 -14.55 5.99 -17.53
C ALA A 476 -14.21 7.01 -18.63
N LEU A 477 -13.60 6.55 -19.73
CA LEU A 477 -13.26 7.41 -20.87
C LEU A 477 -14.52 7.95 -21.57
N CYS A 478 -15.53 7.11 -21.82
CA CYS A 478 -16.82 7.55 -22.35
C CYS A 478 -17.49 8.62 -21.48
N LEU A 479 -17.31 8.55 -20.15
CA LEU A 479 -17.84 9.53 -19.20
C LEU A 479 -16.94 10.77 -19.04
N GLY A 480 -15.86 10.89 -19.83
CA GLY A 480 -15.05 12.09 -19.93
C GLY A 480 -13.81 12.12 -19.03
N ALA A 481 -13.35 10.98 -18.51
CA ALA A 481 -12.01 10.89 -17.94
C ALA A 481 -10.94 10.96 -19.04
N LYS A 482 -9.82 11.63 -18.79
CA LYS A 482 -8.64 11.68 -19.67
C LYS A 482 -7.80 10.40 -19.57
N GLY A 483 -7.75 9.77 -18.40
CA GLY A 483 -7.02 8.52 -18.18
C GLY A 483 -7.36 7.84 -16.84
N VAL A 484 -7.03 6.56 -16.74
CA VAL A 484 -7.46 5.69 -15.63
C VAL A 484 -6.29 5.04 -14.89
N GLY A 485 -6.22 5.23 -13.58
CA GLY A 485 -5.15 4.77 -12.72
C GLY A 485 -5.43 3.41 -12.10
N LEU A 486 -4.41 2.56 -12.06
CA LEU A 486 -4.46 1.28 -11.36
C LEU A 486 -3.31 1.20 -10.34
N GLY A 487 -3.60 0.68 -9.14
CA GLY A 487 -2.62 0.47 -8.07
C GLY A 487 -2.42 -1.00 -7.76
N ARG A 488 -3.35 -1.58 -6.97
CA ARG A 488 -3.28 -2.99 -6.54
C ARG A 488 -3.00 -4.00 -7.67
N PRO A 489 -3.62 -3.94 -8.86
CA PRO A 489 -3.31 -4.88 -9.93
C PRO A 489 -1.83 -4.88 -10.33
N PHE A 490 -1.22 -3.70 -10.52
CA PHE A 490 0.21 -3.57 -10.82
C PHE A 490 1.09 -4.08 -9.69
N LEU A 491 0.70 -3.78 -8.45
CA LEU A 491 1.39 -4.27 -7.27
C LEU A 491 1.39 -5.81 -7.23
N TYR A 492 0.25 -6.44 -7.46
CA TYR A 492 0.13 -7.90 -7.45
C TYR A 492 0.87 -8.57 -8.60
N ALA A 493 0.86 -7.94 -9.78
CA ALA A 493 1.64 -8.42 -10.92
C ALA A 493 3.14 -8.41 -10.63
N MET A 494 3.63 -7.31 -10.07
CA MET A 494 5.02 -7.17 -9.61
C MET A 494 5.38 -8.19 -8.51
N ALA A 495 4.48 -8.43 -7.55
CA ALA A 495 4.69 -9.39 -6.47
C ALA A 495 4.91 -10.83 -6.96
N GLY A 496 4.17 -11.24 -8.00
CA GLY A 496 4.28 -12.58 -8.58
C GLY A 496 5.43 -12.74 -9.56
N TYR A 497 5.68 -11.73 -10.39
CA TYR A 497 6.48 -11.90 -11.62
C TYR A 497 7.44 -10.74 -11.92
N GLY A 498 7.62 -9.78 -11.02
CA GLY A 498 8.49 -8.63 -11.26
C GLY A 498 8.06 -7.78 -12.47
N GLU A 499 9.03 -7.25 -13.21
CA GLU A 499 8.82 -6.45 -14.43
C GLU A 499 7.99 -7.18 -15.50
N ASP A 500 8.23 -8.48 -15.72
CA ASP A 500 7.51 -9.26 -16.73
C ASP A 500 6.01 -9.35 -16.39
N GLY A 501 5.67 -9.43 -15.10
CA GLY A 501 4.27 -9.37 -14.66
C GLY A 501 3.61 -8.04 -14.97
N VAL A 502 4.32 -6.95 -14.67
CA VAL A 502 3.84 -5.59 -14.93
C VAL A 502 3.62 -5.40 -16.44
N SER A 503 4.58 -5.81 -17.26
CA SER A 503 4.48 -5.78 -18.73
C SER A 503 3.31 -6.62 -19.24
N HIS A 504 3.13 -7.83 -18.70
CA HIS A 504 2.02 -8.71 -19.08
C HIS A 504 0.66 -8.14 -18.69
N LEU A 505 0.55 -7.49 -17.54
CA LEU A 505 -0.66 -6.78 -17.13
C LEU A 505 -1.00 -5.64 -18.11
N ILE A 506 -0.01 -4.84 -18.53
CA ILE A 506 -0.19 -3.78 -19.52
C ILE A 506 -0.73 -4.37 -20.83
N ASN A 507 -0.14 -5.48 -21.30
CA ASN A 507 -0.58 -6.16 -22.51
C ASN A 507 -2.01 -6.69 -22.41
N ILE A 508 -2.42 -7.25 -21.26
CA ILE A 508 -3.80 -7.67 -21.01
C ILE A 508 -4.74 -6.48 -21.13
N LEU A 509 -4.41 -5.35 -20.48
CA LEU A 509 -5.26 -4.15 -20.54
C LEU A 509 -5.36 -3.57 -21.95
N GLN A 510 -4.24 -3.51 -22.68
CA GLN A 510 -4.23 -3.09 -24.07
C GLN A 510 -5.15 -3.97 -24.92
N ALA A 511 -4.99 -5.29 -24.84
CA ALA A 511 -5.82 -6.22 -25.61
C ALA A 511 -7.31 -6.12 -25.23
N GLU A 512 -7.64 -5.97 -23.94
CA GLU A 512 -9.02 -5.77 -23.49
C GLU A 512 -9.59 -4.42 -23.98
N ILE A 513 -8.81 -3.34 -24.00
CA ILE A 513 -9.24 -2.03 -24.51
C ILE A 513 -9.50 -2.12 -26.01
N GLU A 514 -8.53 -2.60 -26.79
CA GLU A 514 -8.65 -2.69 -28.24
C GLU A 514 -9.82 -3.60 -28.67
N ASN A 515 -9.98 -4.76 -28.00
CA ASN A 515 -11.10 -5.66 -28.29
C ASN A 515 -12.45 -5.00 -28.00
N ASN A 516 -12.59 -4.36 -26.84
CA ASN A 516 -13.83 -3.71 -26.46
C ASN A 516 -14.14 -2.49 -27.34
N MET A 517 -13.14 -1.72 -27.78
CA MET A 517 -13.33 -0.61 -28.72
C MET A 517 -13.89 -1.09 -30.07
N ARG A 518 -13.32 -2.18 -30.64
CA ARG A 518 -13.87 -2.83 -31.85
C ARG A 518 -15.32 -3.23 -31.64
N LEU A 519 -15.64 -3.89 -30.53
CA LEU A 519 -17.01 -4.32 -30.21
C LEU A 519 -17.97 -3.16 -29.91
N LEU A 520 -17.46 -2.03 -29.42
CA LEU A 520 -18.22 -0.82 -29.17
C LEU A 520 -18.49 -0.03 -30.46
N GLY A 521 -17.75 -0.34 -31.53
CA GLY A 521 -17.85 0.35 -32.82
C GLY A 521 -17.09 1.67 -32.86
N VAL A 522 -15.90 1.72 -32.26
CA VAL A 522 -14.96 2.85 -32.34
C VAL A 522 -13.52 2.37 -32.53
N ASP A 523 -12.69 3.18 -33.18
CA ASP A 523 -11.30 2.88 -33.50
C ASP A 523 -10.28 3.79 -32.79
N LYS A 524 -10.73 4.89 -32.15
CA LYS A 524 -9.86 5.87 -31.48
C LYS A 524 -10.36 6.25 -30.10
N ILE A 525 -9.45 6.61 -29.20
CA ILE A 525 -9.77 7.07 -27.85
C ILE A 525 -10.63 8.34 -27.87
N GLU A 526 -10.41 9.25 -28.83
CA GLU A 526 -11.18 10.50 -28.92
C GLU A 526 -12.66 10.28 -29.23
N ASP A 527 -13.02 9.14 -29.84
CA ASP A 527 -14.41 8.82 -30.16
C ASP A 527 -15.19 8.24 -28.97
N LEU A 528 -14.52 7.95 -27.86
CA LEU A 528 -15.17 7.50 -26.63
C LEU A 528 -15.90 8.66 -25.95
N ASN A 529 -17.23 8.62 -25.98
CA ASN A 529 -18.07 9.67 -25.42
C ASN A 529 -19.35 9.12 -24.76
N GLU A 530 -20.13 10.01 -24.13
CA GLU A 530 -21.28 9.66 -23.28
C GLU A 530 -22.40 8.94 -24.04
N THR A 531 -22.47 9.07 -25.38
CA THR A 531 -23.51 8.40 -26.19
C THR A 531 -23.30 6.89 -26.29
N LEU A 532 -22.08 6.41 -26.00
CA LEU A 532 -21.69 5.00 -26.05
C LEU A 532 -21.97 4.26 -24.74
N VAL A 533 -22.52 4.94 -23.73
CA VAL A 533 -22.84 4.34 -22.44
C VAL A 533 -24.25 4.71 -21.96
N ASP A 534 -24.86 3.82 -21.17
CA ASP A 534 -26.05 4.11 -20.37
C ASP A 534 -25.64 4.15 -18.89
N CYS A 535 -25.76 5.32 -18.28
CA CYS A 535 -25.45 5.59 -16.88
C CYS A 535 -26.70 5.81 -16.01
N LYS A 536 -27.92 5.55 -16.51
CA LYS A 536 -29.16 5.78 -15.74
C LYS A 536 -29.21 5.00 -14.43
N SER A 537 -28.60 3.83 -14.39
CA SER A 537 -28.52 2.98 -13.20
C SER A 537 -27.37 3.35 -12.26
N LEU A 538 -26.54 4.35 -12.60
CA LEU A 538 -25.34 4.68 -11.83
C LEU A 538 -25.67 5.12 -10.39
N SER A 539 -26.80 5.80 -10.19
CA SER A 539 -27.28 6.21 -8.86
C SER A 539 -27.96 5.08 -8.07
N PHE A 540 -28.20 3.92 -8.68
CA PHE A 540 -28.94 2.83 -8.04
C PHE A 540 -28.03 2.01 -7.11
N LYS A 541 -28.18 2.24 -5.81
CA LYS A 541 -27.51 1.48 -4.74
C LYS A 541 -28.57 0.71 -3.95
N ASN A 542 -28.60 -0.61 -4.09
CA ASN A 542 -29.59 -1.44 -3.39
C ASN A 542 -28.90 -2.34 -2.35
N PRO A 543 -28.87 -1.94 -1.07
CA PRO A 543 -28.52 -2.86 -0.01
C PRO A 543 -29.61 -3.95 0.07
N ARG A 544 -29.26 -5.21 -0.21
CA ARG A 544 -30.20 -6.32 -0.03
C ARG A 544 -30.53 -6.49 1.45
N ILE A 545 -31.83 -6.57 1.74
CA ILE A 545 -32.35 -7.08 3.00
C ILE A 545 -32.83 -8.50 2.72
N ASN A 546 -32.36 -9.47 3.50
CA ASN A 546 -32.78 -10.87 3.37
C ASN A 546 -33.73 -11.20 4.53
N ASP A 547 -34.77 -11.99 4.25
CA ASP A 547 -35.63 -12.59 5.28
C ASP A 547 -35.10 -13.98 5.57
N SER A 548 -34.31 -14.12 6.63
CA SER A 548 -33.64 -15.39 6.94
C SER A 548 -34.63 -16.51 7.23
N LEU A 549 -35.80 -16.21 7.82
CA LEU A 549 -36.79 -17.24 8.14
C LEU A 549 -37.46 -17.76 6.87
N TYR A 550 -37.81 -16.85 5.95
CA TYR A 550 -38.34 -17.25 4.66
C TYR A 550 -37.30 -18.00 3.83
N ASP A 551 -36.08 -17.46 3.71
CA ASP A 551 -35.01 -18.01 2.88
C ASP A 551 -34.56 -19.41 3.37
N GLU A 552 -34.55 -19.63 4.69
CA GLU A 552 -34.24 -20.95 5.27
C GLU A 552 -35.38 -21.97 5.11
N ALA A 553 -36.64 -21.51 5.14
CA ALA A 553 -37.81 -22.37 4.99
C ALA A 553 -38.16 -22.67 3.52
N TYR A 554 -37.67 -21.86 2.58
CA TYR A 554 -37.94 -22.02 1.16
C TYR A 554 -37.29 -23.30 0.61
N GLU A 555 -38.12 -24.19 0.06
CA GLU A 555 -37.63 -25.37 -0.67
C GLU A 555 -37.43 -25.01 -2.15
N PRO A 556 -36.19 -24.93 -2.65
CA PRO A 556 -35.95 -24.60 -4.04
C PRO A 556 -36.37 -25.77 -4.95
N LEU A 557 -36.83 -25.43 -6.16
CA LEU A 557 -37.04 -26.40 -7.24
C LEU A 557 -35.76 -27.22 -7.47
N GLN A 558 -35.87 -28.54 -7.33
CA GLN A 558 -34.75 -29.45 -7.58
C GLN A 558 -34.65 -29.81 -9.06
N PHE A 559 -33.44 -29.86 -9.59
CA PHE A 559 -33.20 -30.45 -10.90
C PHE A 559 -33.59 -31.94 -10.90
N PRO A 560 -34.05 -32.49 -12.04
CA PRO A 560 -34.30 -33.92 -12.16
C PRO A 560 -33.07 -34.74 -11.74
N LYS A 561 -33.27 -35.78 -10.93
CA LYS A 561 -32.20 -36.71 -10.55
C LYS A 561 -31.95 -37.68 -11.69
N PHE A 562 -30.68 -38.04 -11.93
CA PHE A 562 -30.36 -39.16 -12.82
C PHE A 562 -31.03 -40.43 -12.30
N GLN A 563 -31.62 -41.19 -13.21
CA GLN A 563 -32.28 -42.47 -12.91
C GLN A 563 -31.28 -43.59 -12.68
#